data_AF-A0AAW5EHS9-F1
#
_entry.id   AF-A0AAW5EHS9-F1
#
_cell.length_a   1.000
_cell.length_b   1.000
_cell.length_c   1.000
_cell.angle_alpha   90.00
_cell.angle_beta   90.00
_cell.angle_gamma   90.00
#
_symmetry.space_group_name_H-M   'P 1'
#
loop_
_entity.id
_entity.type
_entity.pdbx_description
1 polymer ?
#
loop_
_entity_poly.entity_id
_entity_poly.type
_entity_poly.pdbx_seq_one_letter_code
_entity_poly.pdbx_strand_id
1 'polypeptide(L)'
;DKQILILLGQLEKKDEEIRNLLESFDKAKEKVQNLSLIRENLSKELQAKLDSNITIDQKTGSISLPSEVLFDKDSYTLKNEAKASLRKILSEYFNAIINDPKILSNIENIIIEGHTDSDGSYIYNLDLSQKRAYEVMNFIYT
;
A
#
# COMPACT_ATOMS: atom_id res chain seq x y z
N ASP A 1 8.09 49.70 31.39
CA ASP A 1 8.56 48.70 30.40
C ASP A 1 7.50 48.17 29.46
N LYS A 2 7.25 48.87 28.33
CA LYS A 2 6.32 48.44 27.27
C LYS A 2 6.86 47.24 26.46
N GLN A 3 8.18 47.14 26.31
CA GLN A 3 8.83 46.02 25.63
C GLN A 3 8.64 44.68 26.35
N ILE A 4 8.72 44.67 27.69
CA ILE A 4 8.51 43.46 28.50
C ILE A 4 7.07 42.95 28.29
N LEU A 5 6.08 43.84 28.26
CA LEU A 5 4.69 43.45 28.05
C LEU A 5 4.45 42.84 26.65
N ILE A 6 5.14 43.35 25.62
CA ILE A 6 5.07 42.79 24.26
C ILE A 6 5.71 41.39 24.20
N LEU A 7 6.87 41.21 24.83
CA LEU A 7 7.57 39.93 24.91
C LEU A 7 6.73 38.88 25.67
N LEU A 8 6.07 39.27 26.75
CA LEU A 8 5.15 38.39 27.50
C LEU A 8 3.99 37.92 26.62
N GLY A 9 3.33 38.82 25.90
CA GLY A 9 2.25 38.43 24.98
C GLY A 9 2.72 37.54 23.83
N GLN A 10 3.96 37.72 23.35
CA GLN A 10 4.55 36.82 22.35
C GLN A 10 4.85 35.43 22.92
N LEU A 11 5.33 35.35 24.17
CA LEU A 11 5.56 34.08 24.87
C LEU A 11 4.24 33.33 25.09
N GLU A 12 3.19 34.00 25.58
CA GLU A 12 1.87 33.40 25.77
C GLU A 12 1.30 32.84 24.46
N LYS A 13 1.45 33.58 23.36
CA LYS A 13 1.05 33.11 22.03
C LYS A 13 1.83 31.87 21.59
N LYS A 14 3.15 31.85 21.82
CA LYS A 14 3.97 30.67 21.50
C LYS A 14 3.61 29.46 22.35
N ASP A 15 3.29 29.65 23.62
CA ASP A 15 2.83 28.58 24.50
C ASP A 15 1.50 27.99 24.02
N GLU A 16 0.59 28.84 23.52
CA GLU A 16 -0.65 28.39 22.89
C GLU A 16 -0.39 27.61 21.59
N GLU A 17 0.50 28.10 20.72
CA GLU A 17 0.91 27.41 19.50
C GLU A 17 1.51 26.02 19.80
N ILE A 18 2.37 25.92 20.82
CA ILE A 18 2.98 24.65 21.27
C ILE A 18 1.91 23.69 21.79
N ARG A 19 0.96 24.17 22.61
CA ARG A 19 -0.14 23.32 23.11
C ARG A 19 -0.97 22.75 21.97
N ASN A 20 -1.35 23.60 21.00
CA ASN A 20 -2.12 23.16 19.84
C ASN A 20 -1.34 22.16 18.97
N LEU A 21 -0.03 22.37 18.81
CA LEU A 21 0.83 21.45 18.09
C LEU A 21 0.90 20.08 18.78
N LEU A 22 1.08 20.05 20.11
CA LEU A 22 1.11 18.82 20.89
C LEU A 22 -0.21 18.04 20.77
N GLU A 23 -1.35 18.72 20.88
CA GLU A 23 -2.66 18.08 20.72
C GLU A 23 -2.85 17.50 19.31
N SER A 24 -2.45 18.25 18.27
CA SER A 24 -2.50 17.76 16.89
C SER A 24 -1.59 16.55 16.64
N PHE A 25 -0.42 16.55 17.28
CA PHE A 25 0.54 15.45 17.20
C PHE A 25 0.01 14.19 17.87
N ASP A 26 -0.59 14.30 19.05
CA ASP A 26 -1.18 13.15 19.75
C ASP A 26 -2.34 12.54 18.94
N LYS A 27 -3.21 13.38 18.37
CA LYS A 27 -4.28 12.92 17.46
C LYS A 27 -3.73 12.21 16.22
N ALA A 28 -2.68 12.76 15.61
CA ALA A 28 -2.05 12.15 14.45
C ALA A 28 -1.40 10.80 14.80
N LYS A 29 -0.73 10.72 15.96
CA LYS A 29 -0.11 9.50 16.47
C LYS A 29 -1.13 8.39 16.72
N GLU A 30 -2.25 8.72 17.37
CA GLU A 30 -3.35 7.77 17.61
C GLU A 30 -3.93 7.26 16.28
N LYS A 31 -4.15 8.15 15.31
CA LYS A 31 -4.64 7.77 13.98
C LYS A 31 -3.67 6.81 13.28
N VAL A 32 -2.36 7.07 13.32
CA VAL A 32 -1.34 6.19 12.72
C VAL A 32 -1.33 4.81 13.38
N GLN A 33 -1.44 4.75 14.71
CA GLN A 33 -1.50 3.49 15.44
C GLN A 33 -2.74 2.67 15.07
N ASN A 34 -3.91 3.32 15.02
CA ASN A 34 -5.16 2.67 14.62
C ASN A 34 -5.09 2.12 13.19
N LEU A 35 -4.55 2.90 12.23
CA LEU A 35 -4.35 2.44 10.86
C LEU A 35 -3.41 1.23 10.78
N SER A 36 -2.33 1.24 11.55
CA SER A 36 -1.40 0.11 11.59
C SER A 36 -2.09 -1.17 12.08
N LEU A 37 -2.94 -1.07 13.10
CA LEU A 37 -3.70 -2.21 13.63
C LEU A 37 -4.74 -2.72 12.63
N ILE A 38 -5.47 -1.81 11.98
CA ILE A 38 -6.44 -2.15 10.93
C ILE A 38 -5.74 -2.92 9.81
N ARG A 39 -4.60 -2.42 9.32
CA ARG A 39 -3.82 -3.06 8.27
C ARG A 39 -3.28 -4.42 8.69
N GLU A 40 -2.77 -4.56 9.91
CA GLU A 40 -2.25 -5.85 10.40
C GLU A 40 -3.38 -6.89 10.48
N ASN A 41 -4.54 -6.51 11.03
CA ASN A 41 -5.70 -7.39 11.12
C ASN A 41 -6.21 -7.79 9.72
N LEU A 42 -6.32 -6.81 8.81
CA LEU A 42 -6.69 -7.05 7.42
C LEU A 42 -5.74 -8.04 6.74
N SER A 43 -4.44 -7.80 6.88
CA SER A 43 -3.42 -8.67 6.25
C SER A 43 -3.50 -10.10 6.76
N LYS A 44 -3.76 -10.29 8.06
CA LYS A 44 -3.97 -11.63 8.66
C LYS A 44 -5.25 -12.29 8.16
N GLU A 45 -6.36 -11.54 8.10
CA GLU A 45 -7.64 -12.07 7.61
C GLU A 45 -7.56 -12.48 6.14
N LEU A 46 -6.92 -11.65 5.31
CA LEU A 46 -6.67 -11.93 3.91
C LEU A 46 -5.77 -13.17 3.76
N GLN A 47 -4.66 -13.23 4.50
CA GLN A 47 -3.75 -14.36 4.45
C GLN A 47 -4.44 -15.69 4.77
N ALA A 48 -5.42 -15.69 5.67
CA ALA A 48 -6.20 -16.87 6.02
C ALA A 48 -7.20 -17.32 4.94
N LYS A 49 -7.55 -16.42 4.00
CA LYS A 49 -8.48 -16.70 2.89
C LYS A 49 -7.75 -17.10 1.60
N LEU A 50 -6.48 -16.72 1.45
CA LEU A 50 -5.67 -17.02 0.27
C LEU A 50 -4.98 -18.40 0.35
N ASP A 51 -4.66 -18.96 -0.82
CA ASP A 51 -3.86 -20.19 -0.94
C ASP A 51 -2.45 -20.00 -0.32
N SER A 52 -1.86 -21.07 0.21
CA SER A 52 -0.60 -21.04 0.98
C SER A 52 0.64 -20.59 0.19
N ASN A 53 0.55 -20.57 -1.14
CA ASN A 53 1.59 -20.07 -2.03
C ASN A 53 1.58 -18.54 -2.19
N ILE A 54 0.62 -17.84 -1.59
CA ILE A 54 0.51 -16.39 -1.63
C ILE A 54 0.80 -15.85 -0.26
N THR A 55 1.80 -14.97 -0.16
CA THR A 55 2.17 -14.34 1.10
C THR A 55 1.80 -12.87 1.05
N ILE A 56 1.12 -12.41 2.10
CA ILE A 56 0.83 -11.01 2.36
C ILE A 56 1.81 -10.50 3.40
N ASP A 57 2.49 -9.41 3.07
CA ASP A 57 3.30 -8.72 4.06
C ASP A 57 2.38 -8.02 5.08
N GLN A 58 2.41 -8.48 6.33
CA GLN A 58 1.51 -8.00 7.39
C GLN A 58 1.72 -6.53 7.76
N LYS A 59 2.86 -5.94 7.39
CA LYS A 59 3.23 -4.55 7.68
C LYS A 59 2.89 -3.62 6.54
N THR A 60 2.73 -4.09 5.31
CA THR A 60 2.48 -3.22 4.15
C THR A 60 1.16 -3.55 3.47
N GLY A 61 0.63 -4.76 3.67
CA GLY A 61 -0.55 -5.29 2.97
C GLY A 61 -0.24 -5.78 1.56
N SER A 62 1.03 -5.71 1.12
CA SER A 62 1.46 -6.07 -0.23
C SER A 62 1.38 -7.57 -0.46
N ILE A 63 0.88 -7.96 -1.64
CA ILE A 63 0.99 -9.32 -2.17
C ILE A 63 2.15 -9.36 -3.16
N SER A 64 3.06 -10.31 -2.96
CA SER A 64 4.12 -10.60 -3.93
C SER A 64 3.78 -11.87 -4.69
N LEU A 65 3.60 -11.73 -6.00
CA LEU A 65 3.38 -12.86 -6.91
C LEU A 65 4.68 -13.16 -7.65
N PRO A 66 5.15 -14.43 -7.66
CA PRO A 66 6.37 -14.79 -8.40
C PRO A 66 6.23 -14.46 -9.89
N SER A 67 7.18 -13.70 -10.43
CA SER A 67 7.13 -13.25 -11.83
C SER A 67 7.21 -14.42 -12.82
N GLU A 68 7.91 -15.49 -12.46
CA GLU A 68 8.10 -16.69 -13.26
C GLU A 68 6.81 -17.50 -13.43
N VAL A 69 5.89 -17.36 -12.46
CA VAL A 69 4.55 -17.96 -12.52
C VAL A 69 3.67 -17.16 -13.47
N LEU A 70 3.79 -15.83 -13.47
CA LEU A 70 2.93 -14.94 -14.24
C LEU A 70 3.38 -14.74 -15.69
N PHE A 71 4.70 -14.71 -15.93
CA PHE A 71 5.32 -14.32 -17.19
C PHE A 71 6.44 -15.27 -17.58
N ASP A 72 6.64 -15.45 -18.88
CA ASP A 72 7.85 -16.10 -19.38
C ASP A 72 9.06 -15.16 -19.33
N LYS A 73 10.25 -15.72 -19.45
CA LYS A 73 11.49 -14.93 -19.58
C LYS A 73 11.34 -13.97 -20.77
N ASP A 74 11.75 -12.71 -20.57
CA ASP A 74 11.65 -11.63 -21.55
C ASP A 74 10.24 -11.32 -22.07
N SER A 75 9.20 -11.80 -21.37
CA SER A 75 7.80 -11.56 -21.72
C SER A 75 7.09 -10.70 -20.67
N TYR A 76 6.14 -9.90 -21.15
CA TYR A 76 5.15 -9.19 -20.34
C TYR A 76 3.73 -9.71 -20.54
N THR A 77 3.54 -10.74 -21.35
CA THR A 77 2.22 -11.34 -21.58
C THR A 77 1.91 -12.34 -20.47
N LEU A 78 0.76 -12.19 -19.82
CA LEU A 78 0.32 -13.15 -18.81
C LEU A 78 0.16 -14.55 -19.39
N LYS A 79 0.81 -15.53 -18.76
CA LYS A 79 0.62 -16.95 -19.07
C LYS A 79 -0.85 -17.35 -18.92
N ASN A 80 -1.35 -18.18 -19.83
CA ASN A 80 -2.76 -18.56 -19.82
C ASN A 80 -3.11 -19.39 -18.58
N GLU A 81 -2.22 -20.27 -18.16
CA GLU A 81 -2.30 -21.08 -16.95
C GLU A 81 -2.32 -20.24 -15.66
N ALA A 82 -1.69 -19.06 -15.67
CA ALA A 82 -1.62 -18.18 -14.51
C ALA A 82 -2.90 -17.35 -14.32
N LYS A 83 -3.65 -17.06 -15.40
CA LYS A 83 -4.81 -16.16 -15.37
C LYS A 83 -5.90 -16.62 -14.40
N ALA A 84 -6.19 -17.93 -14.33
CA ALA A 84 -7.22 -18.45 -13.46
C ALA A 84 -6.85 -18.26 -11.98
N SER A 85 -5.61 -18.59 -11.61
CA SER A 85 -5.09 -18.38 -10.25
C SER A 85 -5.03 -16.89 -9.93
N LEU A 86 -4.47 -16.07 -10.81
CA LEU A 86 -4.40 -14.61 -10.64
C LEU A 86 -5.79 -13.99 -10.40
N ARG A 87 -6.79 -14.39 -11.19
CA ARG A 87 -8.18 -13.93 -11.02
C ARG A 87 -8.76 -14.31 -9.67
N LYS A 88 -8.53 -15.55 -9.20
CA LYS A 88 -8.99 -16.02 -7.88
C LYS A 88 -8.39 -15.16 -6.77
N ILE A 89 -7.08 -14.98 -6.78
CA ILE A 89 -6.33 -14.23 -5.76
C ILE A 89 -6.80 -12.79 -5.67
N LEU A 90 -6.86 -12.11 -6.82
CA LEU A 90 -7.27 -10.71 -6.89
C LEU A 90 -8.73 -10.54 -6.46
N SER A 91 -9.61 -11.47 -6.84
CA SER A 91 -11.02 -11.44 -6.42
C SER A 91 -11.15 -11.59 -4.91
N GLU A 92 -10.45 -12.55 -4.30
CA GLU A 92 -10.46 -12.76 -2.85
C GLU A 92 -9.91 -11.54 -2.10
N TYR A 93 -8.81 -10.97 -2.60
CA TYR A 93 -8.19 -9.78 -2.01
C TYR A 93 -9.09 -8.54 -2.09
N PHE A 94 -9.59 -8.21 -3.29
CA PHE A 94 -10.46 -7.06 -3.47
C PHE A 94 -11.79 -7.23 -2.74
N ASN A 95 -12.38 -8.44 -2.70
CA ASN A 95 -13.61 -8.68 -1.95
C ASN A 95 -13.43 -8.41 -0.46
N ALA A 96 -12.31 -8.82 0.14
CA ALA A 96 -12.06 -8.57 1.55
C ALA A 96 -11.79 -7.08 1.86
N ILE A 97 -11.29 -6.31 0.90
CA ILE A 97 -11.14 -4.84 1.04
C ILE A 97 -12.49 -4.12 0.83
N ILE A 98 -13.21 -4.45 -0.24
CA ILE A 98 -14.42 -3.73 -0.66
C ILE A 98 -15.61 -4.02 0.27
N ASN A 99 -15.72 -5.24 0.79
CA ASN A 99 -16.85 -5.63 1.64
C ASN A 99 -16.73 -5.16 3.10
N ASP A 100 -15.59 -4.59 3.51
CA ASP A 100 -15.45 -3.94 4.82
C ASP A 100 -15.37 -2.40 4.65
N PRO A 101 -16.46 -1.67 4.95
CA PRO A 101 -16.48 -0.21 4.84
C PRO A 101 -15.42 0.50 5.68
N LYS A 102 -14.99 -0.09 6.81
CA LYS A 102 -13.93 0.47 7.65
C LYS A 102 -12.58 0.38 6.97
N ILE A 103 -12.36 -0.67 6.18
CA ILE A 103 -11.12 -0.85 5.44
C ILE A 103 -11.15 0.02 4.19
N LEU A 104 -12.23 -0.09 3.41
CA LEU A 104 -12.41 0.64 2.17
C LEU A 104 -12.25 2.16 2.36
N SER A 105 -12.81 2.73 3.44
CA SER A 105 -12.69 4.16 3.76
C SER A 105 -11.27 4.64 4.07
N ASN A 106 -10.32 3.73 4.29
CA ASN A 106 -8.92 4.02 4.55
C ASN A 106 -7.99 3.62 3.39
N ILE A 107 -8.53 3.16 2.26
CA ILE A 107 -7.74 2.88 1.06
C ILE A 107 -7.69 4.13 0.19
N GLU A 108 -6.49 4.69 0.02
CA GLU A 108 -6.26 5.85 -0.84
C GLU A 108 -5.89 5.44 -2.27
N ASN A 109 -5.03 4.43 -2.42
CA ASN A 109 -4.57 3.94 -3.70
C ASN A 109 -4.30 2.43 -3.68
N ILE A 110 -4.30 1.84 -4.87
CA ILE A 110 -3.82 0.48 -5.14
C ILE A 110 -2.65 0.63 -6.11
N ILE A 111 -1.51 0.06 -5.77
CA ILE A 111 -0.27 0.17 -6.54
C ILE A 111 0.06 -1.21 -7.09
N ILE A 112 0.37 -1.29 -8.38
CA ILE A 112 0.82 -2.51 -9.06
C ILE A 112 2.23 -2.25 -9.55
N GLU A 113 3.18 -3.04 -9.07
CA GLU A 113 4.60 -2.92 -9.40
C GLU A 113 5.07 -4.17 -10.14
N GLY A 114 5.75 -3.98 -11.25
CA GLY A 114 6.42 -5.04 -11.98
C GLY A 114 7.89 -5.06 -11.61
N HIS A 115 8.45 -6.26 -11.42
CA HIS A 115 9.88 -6.46 -11.21
C HIS A 115 10.47 -7.31 -12.34
N THR A 116 11.74 -7.08 -12.61
CA THR A 116 12.60 -7.89 -13.47
C THR A 116 13.85 -8.27 -12.69
N ASP A 117 14.57 -9.27 -13.18
CA ASP A 117 15.89 -9.57 -12.68
C ASP A 117 16.91 -8.50 -13.13
N SER A 118 18.17 -8.74 -12.81
CA SER A 118 19.30 -7.90 -13.21
C SER A 118 19.89 -8.25 -14.56
N ASP A 119 19.34 -9.25 -15.27
CA ASP A 119 19.84 -9.65 -16.58
C ASP A 119 19.50 -8.54 -17.59
N GLY A 120 20.45 -8.18 -18.46
CA GLY A 120 20.23 -7.15 -19.47
C GLY A 120 20.48 -5.71 -18.98
N SER A 121 19.97 -4.74 -19.74
CA SER A 121 20.20 -3.31 -19.45
C SER A 121 19.13 -2.73 -18.52
N TYR A 122 19.52 -1.72 -17.72
CA TYR A 122 18.58 -1.02 -16.84
C TYR A 122 17.34 -0.49 -17.59
N ILE A 123 17.53 0.14 -18.75
CA ILE A 123 16.42 0.72 -19.52
C ILE A 123 15.48 -0.35 -20.05
N TYR A 124 16.02 -1.49 -20.49
CA TYR A 124 15.21 -2.64 -20.92
C TYR A 124 14.36 -3.19 -19.76
N ASN A 125 14.99 -3.41 -18.60
CA ASN A 125 14.33 -3.92 -17.40
C ASN A 125 13.27 -2.96 -16.87
N LEU A 126 13.51 -1.66 -16.96
CA LEU A 126 12.56 -0.62 -16.61
C LEU A 126 11.32 -0.65 -17.53
N ASP A 127 11.51 -0.78 -18.84
CA ASP A 127 10.41 -0.90 -19.81
C ASP A 127 9.62 -2.21 -19.61
N LEU A 128 10.31 -3.34 -19.45
CA LEU A 128 9.69 -4.64 -19.22
C LEU A 128 8.87 -4.66 -17.92
N SER A 129 9.41 -4.09 -16.84
CA SER A 129 8.71 -3.95 -15.55
C SER A 129 7.43 -3.14 -15.68
N GLN A 130 7.47 -2.01 -16.39
CA GLN A 130 6.29 -1.17 -16.64
C GLN A 130 5.23 -1.90 -17.46
N LYS A 131 5.63 -2.62 -18.51
CA LYS A 131 4.71 -3.41 -19.35
C LYS A 131 4.04 -4.53 -18.56
N ARG A 132 4.77 -5.21 -17.66
CA ARG A 132 4.21 -6.24 -16.78
C ARG A 132 3.18 -5.66 -15.80
N ALA A 133 3.49 -4.52 -15.18
CA ALA A 133 2.55 -3.84 -14.30
C ALA A 133 1.28 -3.41 -15.07
N TYR A 134 1.45 -2.86 -16.28
CA TYR A 134 0.34 -2.50 -17.15
C TYR A 134 -0.51 -3.71 -17.54
N GLU A 135 0.09 -4.83 -17.94
CA GLU A 135 -0.65 -6.04 -18.32
C GLU A 135 -1.50 -6.58 -17.16
N VAL A 136 -0.96 -6.59 -15.95
CA VAL A 136 -1.72 -7.01 -14.75
C VAL A 136 -2.86 -6.03 -14.45
N MET A 137 -2.62 -4.72 -14.56
CA MET A 137 -3.66 -3.71 -14.38
C MET A 137 -4.76 -3.85 -15.44
N ASN A 138 -4.38 -4.06 -16.70
CA ASN A 138 -5.32 -4.31 -17.79
C ASN A 138 -6.16 -5.56 -17.52
N PHE A 139 -5.53 -6.65 -17.06
CA PHE A 139 -6.23 -7.87 -16.67
C PHE A 139 -7.19 -7.68 -15.49
N ILE A 140 -6.86 -6.81 -14.53
CA ILE A 140 -7.77 -6.44 -13.43
C ILE A 140 -8.99 -5.67 -13.95
N TYR A 141 -8.78 -4.79 -14.93
CA TYR A 141 -9.81 -3.91 -15.46
C TYR A 141 -10.79 -4.62 -16.40
N THR A 142 -10.39 -5.75 -17.01
CA THR A 142 -11.16 -6.50 -18.03
C THR A 142 -11.71 -7.83 -17.54
#